data_AF-A0AAU5GWR3-F1
#
_entry.id   AF-A0AAU5GWR3-F1
#
_cell.length_a   1.000
_cell.length_b   1.000
_cell.length_c   1.000
_cell.angle_alpha   90.00
_cell.angle_beta   90.00
_cell.angle_gamma   90.00
#
_symmetry.space_group_name_H-M   'P 1'
#
loop_
_entity.id
_entity.type
_entity.pdbx_description
1 polymer ?
#
loop_
_entity_poly.entity_id
_entity_poly.type
_entity_poly.pdbx_seq_one_letter_code
_entity_poly.pdbx_strand_id
1 'polypeptide(L)'
;MTTAVATVPGVDPTAGAVFETARGQALQALTEVVGRVQACAALGVSRATWYRHHRRSPAPVKTKRPRQRHPRALSQAEEAQVLAVLRSPEFVDMAPAEIYAVLLDRAPTCARRRRCTASCAGTARSANAAARPLIHRARNPN
;
A
#
# COMPACT_ATOMS: atom_id res chain seq x y z
N MET A 1 3.74 -9.30 10.33
CA MET A 1 3.33 -8.86 11.69
C MET A 1 1.86 -8.53 11.65
N THR A 2 1.03 -9.55 11.86
CA THR A 2 -0.42 -9.44 11.91
C THR A 2 -0.78 -9.30 13.38
N THR A 3 -1.13 -8.10 13.83
CA THR A 3 -1.70 -7.90 15.17
C THR A 3 -3.03 -8.61 15.23
N ALA A 4 -3.04 -9.80 15.84
CA ALA A 4 -4.25 -10.46 16.29
C ALA A 4 -4.84 -9.58 17.40
N VAL A 5 -5.97 -8.93 17.11
CA VAL A 5 -6.77 -8.28 18.15
C VAL A 5 -7.25 -9.39 19.07
N ALA A 6 -6.80 -9.35 20.32
CA ALA A 6 -7.28 -10.24 21.36
C ALA A 6 -8.80 -10.06 21.50
N THR A 7 -9.57 -11.07 21.12
CA THR A 7 -10.99 -11.15 21.44
C THR A 7 -11.11 -11.17 22.95
N VAL A 8 -11.66 -10.10 23.53
CA VAL A 8 -11.97 -10.04 24.97
C VAL A 8 -12.98 -11.16 25.27
N PRO A 9 -12.66 -12.11 26.17
CA PRO A 9 -13.62 -13.16 26.55
C PRO A 9 -14.77 -12.52 27.34
N GLY A 10 -16.00 -12.77 26.90
CA GLY A 10 -17.22 -12.33 27.61
C GLY A 10 -17.98 -11.14 26.98
N VAL A 11 -17.52 -10.60 25.84
CA VAL A 11 -18.34 -9.65 25.06
C VAL A 11 -19.10 -10.44 24.00
N ASP A 12 -20.42 -10.54 24.16
CA ASP A 12 -21.27 -11.04 23.08
C ASP A 12 -21.08 -10.11 21.86
N PRO A 13 -20.58 -10.62 20.72
CA PRO A 13 -20.31 -9.78 19.54
C PRO A 13 -21.59 -9.12 19.02
N THR A 14 -22.74 -9.70 19.34
CA THR A 14 -24.08 -9.18 19.03
C THR A 14 -24.41 -7.92 19.83
N ALA A 15 -23.93 -7.78 21.07
CA ALA A 15 -24.25 -6.63 21.92
C ALA A 15 -23.73 -5.31 21.31
N GLY A 16 -22.51 -5.34 20.75
CA GLY A 16 -21.95 -4.20 20.02
C GLY A 16 -22.74 -3.83 18.76
N ALA A 17 -23.24 -4.84 18.02
CA ALA A 17 -24.06 -4.62 16.84
C ALA A 17 -25.43 -4.03 17.19
N VAL A 18 -26.07 -4.51 18.25
CA VAL A 18 -27.38 -4.01 18.73
C VAL A 18 -27.27 -2.57 19.24
N PHE A 19 -26.19 -2.23 19.93
CA PHE A 19 -25.95 -0.85 20.35
C PHE A 19 -25.78 0.08 19.13
N GLU A 20 -25.03 -0.36 18.11
CA GLU A 20 -24.82 0.45 16.91
C GLU A 20 -26.10 0.67 16.10
N THR A 21 -26.97 -0.34 16.00
CA THR A 21 -28.27 -0.20 15.34
C THR A 21 -29.20 0.74 16.10
N ALA A 22 -29.29 0.60 17.43
CA ALA A 22 -30.07 1.49 18.28
C ALA A 22 -29.56 2.95 18.18
N ARG A 23 -28.24 3.14 18.16
CA ARG A 23 -27.63 4.46 17.96
C ARG A 23 -27.97 5.05 16.59
N GLY A 24 -27.98 4.24 15.53
CA GLY A 24 -28.39 4.66 14.18
C GLY A 24 -29.85 5.10 14.11
N GLN A 25 -30.76 4.34 14.74
CA GLN A 25 -32.18 4.67 14.83
C GLN A 25 -32.43 5.98 15.59
N ALA A 26 -31.78 6.15 16.75
CA ALA A 26 -31.88 7.38 17.53
C ALA A 26 -31.41 8.60 16.73
N LEU A 27 -30.33 8.48 15.96
CA LEU A 27 -29.82 9.57 15.14
C LEU A 27 -30.77 9.92 13.99
N GLN A 28 -31.45 8.93 13.39
CA GLN A 28 -32.46 9.17 12.38
C GLN A 28 -33.67 9.93 12.93
N ALA A 29 -34.19 9.53 14.09
CA ALA A 29 -35.29 10.24 14.76
C ALA A 29 -34.92 11.68 15.14
N LEU A 30 -33.72 11.90 15.70
CA LEU A 30 -33.25 13.23 16.07
C LEU A 30 -32.98 14.13 14.85
N THR A 31 -32.59 13.54 13.71
CA THR A 31 -32.32 14.30 12.49
C THR A 31 -33.57 15.04 11.99
N GLU A 32 -34.76 14.49 12.21
CA GLU A 32 -36.03 15.11 11.80
C GLU A 32 -36.43 16.30 12.69
N VAL A 33 -35.98 16.31 13.95
CA VAL A 33 -36.38 17.33 14.94
C VAL A 33 -35.36 18.46 15.06
N VAL A 34 -34.08 18.14 15.25
CA VAL A 34 -33.00 19.11 15.53
C VAL A 34 -32.03 19.30 14.36
N GLY A 35 -32.25 18.57 13.27
CA GLY A 35 -31.35 18.57 12.14
C GLY A 35 -30.10 17.72 12.38
N ARG A 36 -29.54 17.23 11.28
CA ARG A 36 -28.51 16.20 11.29
C ARG A 36 -27.20 16.59 12.00
N VAL A 37 -26.81 17.85 11.93
CA VAL A 37 -25.55 18.34 12.53
C VAL A 37 -25.64 18.27 14.05
N GLN A 38 -26.76 18.69 14.63
CA GLN A 38 -26.98 18.68 16.07
C GLN A 38 -27.20 17.25 16.57
N ALA A 39 -27.92 16.41 15.82
CA ALA A 39 -28.07 14.98 16.14
C ALA A 39 -26.73 14.23 16.19
N CYS A 40 -25.83 14.48 15.22
CA CYS A 40 -24.48 13.92 15.23
C CYS A 40 -23.64 14.41 16.42
N ALA A 41 -23.76 15.69 16.78
CA ALA A 41 -23.05 16.27 17.91
C ALA A 41 -23.54 15.67 19.25
N ALA A 42 -24.85 15.54 19.44
CA ALA A 42 -25.46 14.99 20.66
C ALA A 42 -25.09 13.51 20.90
N LEU A 43 -24.97 12.71 19.85
CA LEU A 43 -24.62 11.29 19.93
C LEU A 43 -23.11 11.01 19.82
N GLY A 44 -22.27 12.04 19.72
CA GLY A 44 -20.81 11.90 19.59
C GLY A 44 -20.34 11.23 18.29
N VAL A 45 -21.17 11.24 17.24
CA VAL A 45 -20.87 10.59 15.96
C VAL A 45 -20.27 11.60 14.99
N SER A 46 -19.13 11.26 14.37
CA SER A 46 -18.58 12.07 13.28
C SER A 46 -19.55 12.11 12.09
N ARG A 47 -19.83 13.32 11.60
CA ARG A 47 -20.63 13.56 10.39
C ARG A 47 -20.16 12.70 9.20
N ALA A 48 -18.85 12.59 9.02
CA ALA A 48 -18.26 11.83 7.93
C ALA A 48 -18.59 10.33 8.02
N THR A 49 -18.59 9.77 9.23
CA THR A 49 -18.97 8.37 9.46
C THR A 49 -20.44 8.16 9.10
N TRP A 50 -21.33 9.05 9.55
CA TRP A 50 -22.75 8.95 9.23
C TRP A 50 -22.99 8.93 7.70
N TYR A 51 -22.40 9.87 6.95
CA TYR A 51 -22.56 9.94 5.49
C TYR A 51 -21.98 8.72 4.75
N ARG A 52 -20.92 8.10 5.28
CA ARG A 52 -20.34 6.88 4.69
C ARG A 52 -21.28 5.68 4.82
N HIS A 53 -21.95 5.54 5.96
CA HIS A 53 -22.86 4.41 6.23
C HIS A 53 -24.28 4.63 5.66
N HIS A 54 -24.78 5.87 5.66
CA HIS A 54 -26.14 6.21 5.22
C HIS A 54 -26.17 6.79 3.81
N ARG A 55 -25.19 6.43 2.98
CA ARG A 55 -25.10 6.88 1.60
C ARG A 55 -26.23 6.24 0.81
N ARG A 56 -27.22 7.05 0.38
CA ARG A 56 -28.34 6.60 -0.47
C ARG A 56 -27.92 6.35 -1.92
N SER A 57 -26.85 7.00 -2.38
CA SER A 57 -26.30 6.78 -3.71
C SER A 57 -25.65 5.39 -3.79
N PRO A 58 -25.89 4.60 -4.85
CA PRO A 58 -25.18 3.35 -5.08
C PRO A 58 -23.68 3.57 -4.99
N ALA A 59 -22.96 2.68 -4.30
CA ALA A 59 -21.51 2.73 -4.31
C ALA A 59 -21.04 2.63 -5.76
N PRO A 60 -20.16 3.52 -6.24
CA PRO A 60 -19.65 3.42 -7.59
C PRO A 60 -19.02 2.04 -7.77
N VAL A 61 -19.41 1.35 -8.84
CA VAL A 61 -18.87 0.03 -9.19
C VAL A 61 -17.36 0.20 -9.38
N LYS A 62 -16.58 -0.18 -8.36
CA LYS A 62 -15.14 -0.18 -8.45
C LYS A 62 -14.77 -1.33 -9.38
N THR A 63 -14.46 -1.00 -10.64
CA THR A 63 -13.79 -1.97 -11.52
C THR A 63 -12.51 -2.39 -10.83
N LYS A 64 -12.32 -3.70 -10.64
CA LYS A 64 -11.06 -4.24 -10.08
C LYS A 64 -9.96 -3.92 -11.09
N ARG A 65 -9.29 -2.78 -10.92
CA ARG A 65 -8.15 -2.43 -11.75
C ARG A 65 -7.09 -3.53 -11.56
N PRO A 66 -6.57 -4.12 -12.64
CA PRO A 66 -5.47 -5.07 -12.50
C PRO A 66 -4.31 -4.38 -11.80
N ARG A 67 -3.67 -5.09 -10.86
CA ARG A 67 -2.51 -4.57 -10.14
C ARG A 67 -1.39 -4.32 -11.16
N GLN A 68 -1.14 -3.05 -11.48
CA GLN A 68 -0.02 -2.68 -12.35
C GLN A 68 1.28 -2.77 -11.57
N ARG A 69 2.32 -3.38 -12.17
CA ARG A 69 3.66 -3.39 -11.59
C ARG A 69 4.20 -1.96 -11.57
N HIS A 70 4.84 -1.58 -10.45
CA HIS A 70 5.47 -0.27 -10.32
C HIS A 70 6.62 -0.14 -11.33
N PRO A 71 6.90 1.05 -11.91
CA PRO A 71 7.99 1.22 -12.89
C PRO A 71 9.40 0.93 -12.33
N ARG A 72 9.55 0.90 -11.01
CA ARG A 72 10.79 0.50 -10.31
C ARG A 72 10.73 -0.92 -9.74
N ALA A 73 9.72 -1.70 -10.11
CA ALA A 73 9.68 -3.10 -9.71
C ALA A 73 10.79 -3.86 -10.44
N LEU A 74 11.44 -4.77 -9.74
CA LEU A 74 12.39 -5.68 -10.35
C LEU A 74 11.69 -6.49 -11.45
N SER A 75 12.40 -6.70 -12.55
CA SER A 75 12.05 -7.68 -13.55
C SER A 75 12.10 -9.09 -12.94
N GLN A 76 11.42 -10.05 -13.57
CA GLN A 76 11.40 -11.43 -13.09
C GLN A 76 12.81 -12.05 -13.04
N ALA A 77 13.69 -11.67 -13.97
CA ALA A 77 15.07 -12.12 -14.00
C ALA A 77 15.88 -11.57 -12.81
N GLU A 78 15.73 -10.28 -12.51
CA GLU A 78 16.37 -9.65 -11.35
C GLU A 78 15.84 -10.22 -10.03
N GLU A 79 14.54 -10.49 -9.94
CA GLU A 79 13.92 -11.14 -8.78
C GLU A 79 14.49 -12.55 -8.55
N ALA A 80 14.63 -13.34 -9.62
CA ALA A 80 15.24 -14.67 -9.54
C ALA A 80 16.71 -14.60 -9.08
N GLN A 81 17.47 -13.61 -9.55
CA GLN A 81 18.84 -13.40 -9.14
C GLN A 81 18.95 -13.01 -7.66
N VAL A 82 18.10 -12.10 -7.18
CA VAL A 82 18.03 -11.73 -5.75
C VAL A 82 17.68 -12.95 -4.90
N LEU A 83 16.70 -13.74 -5.31
CA LEU A 83 16.31 -14.96 -4.60
C LEU A 83 17.43 -16.00 -4.57
N ALA A 84 18.22 -16.13 -5.64
CA ALA A 84 19.38 -17.02 -5.66
C ALA A 84 20.44 -16.61 -4.63
N VAL A 85 20.72 -15.30 -4.50
CA VAL A 85 21.65 -14.77 -3.49
C VAL A 85 21.11 -14.99 -2.07
N LEU A 86 19.84 -14.67 -1.83
CA LEU A 86 19.20 -14.84 -0.52
C LEU A 86 19.12 -16.32 -0.07
N ARG A 87 19.07 -17.26 -1.02
CA ARG A 87 19.05 -18.71 -0.74
C ARG A 87 20.43 -19.36 -0.69
N SER A 88 21.50 -18.58 -0.85
CA SER A 88 22.86 -19.11 -0.74
C SER A 88 23.15 -19.55 0.70
N PRO A 89 24.05 -20.53 0.91
CA PRO A 89 24.37 -21.05 2.23
C PRO A 89 24.97 -19.99 3.18
N GLU A 90 25.53 -18.90 2.65
CA GLU A 90 26.06 -17.78 3.45
C GLU A 90 24.97 -16.94 4.13
N PHE A 91 23.75 -16.92 3.57
CA PHE A 91 22.69 -15.98 3.94
C PHE A 91 21.40 -16.67 4.40
N VAL A 92 21.37 -18.01 4.45
CA VAL A 92 20.17 -18.80 4.78
C VAL A 92 19.68 -18.57 6.22
N ASP A 93 20.59 -18.35 7.16
CA ASP A 93 20.28 -18.16 8.59
C ASP A 93 20.26 -16.68 9.03
N MET A 94 20.51 -15.75 8.10
CA MET A 94 20.67 -14.33 8.39
C MET A 94 19.36 -13.57 8.18
N ALA A 95 19.10 -12.53 8.97
CA ALA A 95 17.91 -11.71 8.77
C ALA A 95 18.05 -10.89 7.46
N PRO A 96 16.96 -10.67 6.69
CA PRO A 96 17.03 -9.92 5.41
C PRO A 96 17.65 -8.52 5.52
N ALA A 97 17.52 -7.86 6.68
CA ALA A 97 18.11 -6.56 6.94
C ALA A 97 19.65 -6.62 7.08
N GLU A 98 20.16 -7.68 7.71
CA GLU A 98 21.60 -7.91 7.90
C GLU A 98 22.26 -8.32 6.57
N ILE A 99 21.61 -9.19 5.79
CA ILE A 99 22.06 -9.56 4.43
C ILE A 99 22.24 -8.29 3.59
N TYR A 100 21.27 -7.37 3.65
CA TYR A 100 21.35 -6.10 2.94
C TYR A 100 22.55 -5.25 3.40
N ALA A 101 22.82 -5.16 4.70
CA ALA A 101 23.98 -4.43 5.24
C ALA A 101 25.30 -5.04 4.76
N VAL A 102 25.44 -6.37 4.85
CA VAL A 102 26.63 -7.11 4.39
C VAL A 102 26.85 -6.91 2.89
N LEU A 103 25.79 -7.03 2.07
CA LEU A 103 25.86 -6.79 0.63
C LEU A 103 26.21 -5.33 0.31
N LEU A 104 25.71 -4.37 1.08
CA LEU A 104 26.00 -2.95 0.89
C LEU A 104 27.44 -2.58 1.28
N ASP A 105 28.04 -3.31 2.21
CA ASP A 105 29.46 -3.15 2.60
C ASP A 105 30.42 -3.86 1.65
N ARG A 106 29.99 -4.97 1.03
CA ARG A 106 30.73 -5.65 -0.05
C ARG A 106 30.63 -4.93 -1.40
N ALA A 107 29.57 -4.14 -1.62
CA ALA A 107 29.39 -3.39 -2.86
C ALA A 107 30.43 -2.25 -2.95
N PRO A 108 31.07 -2.04 -4.12
CA PRO A 108 32.00 -0.94 -4.30
C PRO A 108 31.29 0.39 -3.96
N THR A 109 32.01 1.27 -3.25
CA THR A 109 31.55 2.53 -2.62
C THR A 109 30.88 3.55 -3.58
N CYS A 110 30.74 3.23 -4.86
CA CYS A 110 30.12 4.05 -5.89
C CYS A 110 28.59 4.19 -5.78
N ALA A 111 27.87 3.29 -5.08
CA ALA A 111 26.41 3.39 -4.94
C ALA A 111 25.93 4.17 -3.69
N ARG A 112 26.83 4.43 -2.72
CA ARG A 112 26.48 5.00 -1.40
C ARG A 112 26.34 6.54 -1.41
N ARG A 113 26.90 7.22 -2.41
CA ARG A 113 26.87 8.69 -2.51
C ARG A 113 25.99 9.14 -3.68
N ARG A 114 24.84 9.75 -3.39
CA ARG A 114 23.94 10.42 -4.37
C ARG A 114 24.58 11.63 -5.10
N ARG A 115 25.88 11.85 -4.93
CA ARG A 115 26.65 12.89 -5.62
C ARG A 115 28.11 12.43 -5.72
N CYS A 116 28.43 11.66 -6.76
CA CYS A 116 29.79 11.55 -7.29
C CYS A 116 29.83 12.35 -8.58
N THR A 117 30.32 13.59 -8.50
CA THR A 117 30.57 14.44 -9.66
C THR A 117 31.84 13.96 -10.38
N ALA A 118 31.69 13.66 -11.67
CA ALA A 118 32.68 13.80 -12.74
C ALA A 118 34.00 13.00 -12.74
N SER A 119 34.47 12.39 -11.65
CA SER A 119 35.85 11.83 -11.63
C SER A 119 36.00 10.35 -12.03
N CYS A 120 34.92 9.59 -12.19
CA CYS A 120 35.00 8.13 -12.47
C CYS A 120 34.59 7.76 -13.90
N ALA A 121 34.71 8.69 -14.85
CA ALA A 121 34.41 8.45 -16.27
C ALA A 121 35.59 7.75 -16.97
N GLY A 122 35.83 6.50 -16.62
CA GLY A 122 36.76 5.60 -17.28
C GLY A 122 36.74 4.31 -16.49
N THR A 123 35.98 3.29 -16.83
CA THR A 123 35.83 2.65 -18.14
C THR A 123 34.52 1.87 -18.15
N ALA A 124 33.61 2.18 -19.07
CA ALA A 124 32.52 1.27 -19.45
C ALA A 124 32.10 1.59 -20.89
N ARG A 125 32.96 1.21 -21.83
CA ARG A 125 32.61 1.07 -23.25
C ARG A 125 32.23 -0.40 -23.44
N SER A 126 31.12 -0.67 -24.12
CA SER A 126 30.61 -2.01 -24.53
C SER A 126 29.89 -2.78 -23.40
N ALA A 127 28.69 -3.35 -23.53
CA ALA A 127 27.79 -3.60 -24.65
C ALA A 127 26.35 -3.72 -24.11
N ASN A 128 25.43 -2.89 -24.60
CA ASN A 128 24.03 -3.25 -24.88
C ASN A 128 23.34 -2.03 -25.48
N ALA A 129 23.83 -1.64 -26.66
CA ALA A 129 23.13 -0.79 -27.60
C ALA A 129 22.24 -1.69 -28.48
N ALA A 130 21.14 -2.20 -27.93
CA ALA A 130 20.04 -2.75 -28.72
C ALA A 130 18.77 -2.86 -27.86
N ALA A 131 17.62 -2.55 -28.46
CA ALA A 131 16.26 -2.64 -27.91
C ALA A 131 15.73 -1.47 -27.06
N ARG A 132 15.55 -0.30 -27.69
CA ARG A 132 14.43 0.60 -27.35
C ARG A 132 13.30 0.36 -28.36
N PRO A 133 12.19 -0.30 -28.02
CA PRO A 133 11.01 -0.26 -28.88
C PRO A 133 10.36 1.12 -28.74
N LEU A 134 10.13 1.77 -29.88
CA LEU A 134 9.35 3.00 -30.00
C LEU A 134 7.89 2.68 -29.61
N ILE A 135 7.46 3.14 -28.44
CA ILE A 135 6.04 3.14 -28.08
C ILE A 135 5.38 4.28 -28.86
N HIS A 136 4.82 3.97 -30.04
CA HIS A 136 3.88 4.86 -30.70
C HIS A 136 2.60 4.93 -29.85
N ARG A 137 2.38 6.11 -29.24
CA ARG A 137 1.08 6.51 -28.68
C ARG A 137 0.07 6.64 -29.82
N ALA A 138 -0.79 5.64 -29.99
CA ALA A 138 -2.03 5.83 -30.73
C ALA A 138 -2.98 6.68 -29.87
N ARG A 139 -3.21 7.93 -30.30
CA ARG A 139 -4.40 8.72 -29.95
C ARG A 139 -5.61 7.98 -30.52
N ASN A 140 -6.58 7.62 -29.69
CA ASN A 140 -7.91 7.22 -30.14
C ASN A 140 -8.88 8.41 -30.00
N PRO A 141 -9.49 8.89 -31.08
CA PRO A 141 -10.69 9.71 -31.05
C PRO A 141 -11.92 8.88 -31.45
N ASN A 142 -12.74 8.54 -30.46
CA ASN A 142 -14.21 8.43 -30.49
C ASN A 142 -14.68 7.89 -29.14
#